data_AF-A0A2U9IGW6-F1
#
_entry.id   AF-A0A2U9IGW6-F1
#
_cell.length_a   1.000
_cell.length_b   1.000
_cell.length_c   1.000
_cell.angle_alpha   90.00
_cell.angle_beta   90.00
_cell.angle_gamma   90.00
#
_symmetry.space_group_name_H-M   'P 1'
#
loop_
_entity.id
_entity.type
_entity.pdbx_description
1 polymer ?
#
loop_
_entity_poly.entity_id
_entity_poly.type
_entity_poly.pdbx_seq_one_letter_code
_entity_poly.pdbx_strand_id
1 'polypeptide(L)'
;MIVAKRTTADVIRDILSCCVNGTKKTNIMYKANLSYDLLKKYMKLLEDYRLIYNDKGVYFLTPKGKEFLEALNEYKEHKEKIEKIKEKISDVIELEDKQKVSIEFKTDSPIDILENVFNTLKIPFIREKGKIEVNDIEIYDENISRPKLFAGKKSLIFGENLCIYKTPEEVKIMSKEDGIKQAIILSIKNGEKIEQK
;
A
#
# COMPACT_ATOMS: atom_id res chain seq x y z
N MET A 1 16.76 19.53 -1.00
CA MET A 1 16.22 18.19 -1.33
C MET A 1 14.95 17.97 -0.54
N ILE A 2 13.79 18.06 -1.18
CA ILE A 2 12.56 17.51 -0.60
C ILE A 2 12.69 15.99 -0.74
N VAL A 3 13.05 15.29 0.34
CA VAL A 3 13.05 13.82 0.32
C VAL A 3 11.60 13.37 0.39
N ALA A 4 11.09 12.83 -0.71
CA ALA A 4 9.76 12.22 -0.72
C ALA A 4 9.66 11.17 0.40
N LYS A 5 8.56 11.22 1.15
CA LYS A 5 8.34 10.33 2.29
C LYS A 5 8.28 8.88 1.79
N ARG A 6 9.12 7.99 2.36
CA ARG A 6 9.11 6.57 2.00
C ARG A 6 7.75 5.94 2.28
N THR A 7 7.18 5.33 1.24
CA THR A 7 5.90 4.61 1.30
C THR A 7 6.12 3.18 1.80
N THR A 8 5.02 2.48 2.09
CA THR A 8 5.06 1.06 2.45
C THR A 8 5.68 0.22 1.32
N ALA A 9 5.34 0.54 0.07
CA ALA A 9 5.89 -0.12 -1.12
C ALA A 9 7.41 0.05 -1.25
N ASP A 10 7.94 1.24 -0.95
CA ASP A 10 9.39 1.48 -0.96
C ASP A 10 10.12 0.62 0.07
N VAL A 11 9.56 0.51 1.28
CA VAL A 11 10.17 -0.30 2.34
C VAL A 11 10.17 -1.78 1.96
N ILE A 12 9.07 -2.28 1.43
CA ILE A 12 8.97 -3.68 0.97
C ILE A 12 9.97 -3.93 -0.16
N ARG A 13 10.05 -3.06 -1.17
CA ARG A 13 11.00 -3.18 -2.28
C ARG A 13 12.44 -3.24 -1.78
N ASP A 14 12.81 -2.35 -0.86
CA ASP A 14 14.19 -2.27 -0.36
C ASP A 14 14.59 -3.48 0.51
N ILE A 15 13.64 -4.09 1.22
CA ILE A 15 13.90 -5.36 1.91
C ILE A 15 14.06 -6.50 0.90
N LEU A 16 13.13 -6.64 -0.06
CA LEU A 16 13.16 -7.72 -1.05
C LEU A 16 14.43 -7.65 -1.92
N SER A 17 14.86 -6.45 -2.30
CA SER A 17 16.11 -6.27 -3.06
C SER A 17 17.35 -6.73 -2.30
N CYS A 18 17.37 -6.60 -0.96
CA CYS A 18 18.45 -7.12 -0.14
C CYS A 18 18.50 -8.66 -0.13
N CYS A 19 17.36 -9.33 -0.32
CA CYS A 19 17.22 -10.79 -0.22
C CYS A 19 17.55 -11.53 -1.52
N VAL A 20 17.79 -10.85 -2.65
CA VAL A 20 18.02 -11.47 -3.97
C VAL A 20 19.14 -12.52 -3.94
N ASN A 21 20.24 -12.22 -3.24
CA ASN A 21 21.42 -13.10 -3.15
C ASN A 21 21.59 -13.75 -1.77
N GLY A 22 20.55 -13.72 -0.93
CA GLY A 22 20.67 -14.11 0.47
C GLY A 22 21.30 -13.01 1.31
N THR A 23 20.70 -12.73 2.47
CA THR A 23 21.27 -11.71 3.38
C THR A 23 20.90 -11.95 4.83
N LYS A 24 21.75 -11.51 5.77
CA LYS A 24 21.43 -11.54 7.19
C LYS A 24 20.47 -10.43 7.56
N LYS A 25 19.62 -10.67 8.56
CA LYS A 25 18.66 -9.68 9.09
C LYS A 25 19.31 -8.33 9.43
N THR A 26 20.51 -8.34 10.01
CA THR A 26 21.26 -7.12 10.34
C THR A 26 21.60 -6.31 9.08
N ASN A 27 22.02 -6.96 8.00
CA ASN A 27 22.33 -6.29 6.74
C ASN A 27 21.08 -5.67 6.10
N ILE A 28 19.93 -6.34 6.19
CA ILE A 28 18.64 -5.77 5.74
C ILE A 28 18.33 -4.50 6.54
N MET A 29 18.50 -4.53 7.86
CA MET A 29 18.23 -3.38 8.73
C MET A 29 18.97 -2.13 8.27
N TYR A 30 20.28 -2.26 8.07
CA TYR A 30 21.15 -1.15 7.69
C TYR A 30 20.86 -0.69 6.26
N LYS A 31 20.72 -1.61 5.30
CA LYS A 31 20.49 -1.26 3.89
C LYS A 31 19.11 -0.67 3.63
N ALA A 32 18.08 -1.19 4.28
CA ALA A 32 16.72 -0.70 4.14
C ALA A 32 16.43 0.51 5.06
N ASN A 33 17.40 0.96 5.86
CA ASN A 33 17.27 2.07 6.83
C ASN A 33 16.02 1.93 7.73
N LEU A 34 15.91 0.80 8.44
CA LEU A 34 14.78 0.48 9.31
C LEU A 34 15.21 0.36 10.76
N SER A 35 14.34 0.76 11.69
CA SER A 35 14.52 0.38 13.10
C SER A 35 14.30 -1.12 13.27
N TYR A 36 14.88 -1.70 14.34
CA TYR A 36 14.78 -3.13 14.61
C TYR A 36 13.33 -3.62 14.71
N ASP A 37 12.46 -2.86 15.39
CA ASP A 37 11.05 -3.22 15.55
C ASP A 37 10.30 -3.22 14.23
N LEU A 38 10.61 -2.23 13.37
CA LEU A 38 9.99 -2.12 12.05
C LEU A 38 10.47 -3.23 11.11
N LEU A 39 11.77 -3.54 11.14
CA LEU A 39 12.33 -4.65 10.39
C LEU A 39 11.70 -5.98 10.80
N LYS A 40 11.65 -6.30 12.10
CA LYS A 40 11.08 -7.57 12.60
C LYS A 40 9.66 -7.77 12.09
N LYS A 41 8.89 -6.69 12.11
CA LYS A 41 7.53 -6.58 11.61
C LYS A 41 7.43 -6.88 10.11
N TYR A 42 8.17 -6.15 9.27
CA TYR A 42 8.17 -6.39 7.82
C TYR A 42 8.72 -7.77 7.44
N MET A 43 9.78 -8.25 8.09
CA MET A 43 10.34 -9.58 7.80
C MET A 43 9.31 -10.68 8.06
N LYS A 44 8.65 -10.65 9.23
CA LYS A 44 7.60 -11.61 9.56
C LYS A 44 6.48 -11.62 8.51
N LEU A 45 6.05 -10.43 8.08
CA LEU A 45 5.05 -10.28 7.03
C LEU A 45 5.50 -10.94 5.73
N LEU A 46 6.71 -10.63 5.26
CA LEU A 46 7.22 -11.20 4.00
C LEU A 46 7.40 -12.72 4.08
N GLU A 47 7.73 -13.27 5.26
CA GLU A 47 7.76 -14.72 5.53
C GLU A 47 6.34 -15.32 5.51
N ASP A 48 5.38 -14.71 6.21
CA ASP A 48 3.97 -15.15 6.24
C ASP A 48 3.39 -15.21 4.81
N TYR A 49 3.77 -14.26 3.94
CA TYR A 49 3.37 -14.25 2.51
C TYR A 49 4.15 -15.15 1.59
N ARG A 50 5.16 -15.84 2.11
CA ARG A 50 6.10 -16.65 1.32
C ARG A 50 6.74 -15.82 0.21
N LEU A 51 7.07 -14.56 0.47
CA LEU A 51 7.88 -13.71 -0.42
C LEU A 51 9.37 -13.89 -0.11
N ILE A 52 9.70 -14.22 1.14
CA ILE A 52 11.04 -14.60 1.56
C ILE A 52 11.00 -15.90 2.35
N TYR A 53 12.15 -16.56 2.44
CA TYR A 53 12.35 -17.70 3.34
C TYR A 53 13.66 -17.54 4.11
N ASN A 54 13.72 -18.14 5.30
CA ASN A 54 14.92 -18.18 6.11
C ASN A 54 15.62 -19.53 5.97
N ASP A 55 16.92 -19.50 5.67
CA ASP A 55 17.82 -20.64 5.80
C ASP A 55 18.95 -20.26 6.76
N LYS A 56 18.93 -20.83 7.97
CA LYS A 56 19.95 -20.66 9.01
C LYS A 56 20.33 -19.20 9.29
N GLY A 57 19.33 -18.30 9.34
CA GLY A 57 19.56 -16.87 9.63
C GLY A 57 19.91 -16.02 8.40
N VAL A 58 19.96 -16.62 7.21
CA VAL A 58 20.09 -15.94 5.92
C VAL A 58 18.73 -15.95 5.22
N TYR A 59 18.31 -14.80 4.71
CA TYR A 59 17.01 -14.60 4.08
C TYR A 59 17.15 -14.47 2.58
N PHE A 60 16.33 -15.23 1.86
CA PHE A 60 16.33 -15.33 0.40
C PHE A 60 14.94 -15.02 -0.16
N LEU A 61 14.87 -14.58 -1.42
CA LEU A 61 13.60 -14.47 -2.14
C LEU A 61 13.06 -15.85 -2.51
N THR A 62 11.74 -16.03 -2.40
CA THR A 62 11.04 -17.11 -3.10
C THR A 62 10.79 -16.73 -4.57
N PRO A 63 10.35 -17.67 -5.43
CA PRO A 63 9.91 -17.31 -6.79
C PRO A 63 8.82 -16.22 -6.80
N LYS A 64 7.81 -16.34 -5.93
CA LYS A 64 6.76 -15.32 -5.73
C LYS A 64 7.35 -13.99 -5.28
N GLY A 65 8.34 -14.00 -4.40
CA GLY A 65 9.04 -12.80 -3.95
C GLY A 65 9.81 -12.09 -5.04
N LYS A 66 10.37 -12.85 -6.00
CA LYS A 66 11.07 -12.29 -7.16
C LYS A 66 10.11 -11.57 -8.11
N GLU A 67 9.01 -12.20 -8.49
CA GLU A 67 7.96 -11.57 -9.31
C GLU A 67 7.43 -10.29 -8.64
N PHE A 68 7.24 -10.33 -7.32
CA PHE A 68 6.76 -9.18 -6.56
C PHE A 68 7.78 -8.02 -6.52
N LEU A 69 9.07 -8.34 -6.43
CA LEU A 69 10.14 -7.34 -6.51
C LEU A 69 10.19 -6.70 -7.90
N GLU A 70 10.00 -7.47 -8.97
CA GLU A 70 9.96 -6.97 -10.35
C GLU A 70 8.82 -5.97 -10.53
N ALA A 71 7.60 -6.31 -10.10
CA ALA A 71 6.45 -5.39 -10.15
C ALA A 71 6.68 -4.09 -9.36
N LEU A 72 7.35 -4.18 -8.20
CA LEU A 72 7.71 -2.99 -7.40
C LEU A 72 8.76 -2.10 -8.08
N ASN A 73 9.68 -2.70 -8.83
CA ASN A 73 10.69 -1.95 -9.59
C ASN A 73 10.05 -1.22 -10.77
N GLU A 74 9.20 -1.90 -11.54
CA GLU A 74 8.44 -1.29 -12.64
C GLU A 74 7.59 -0.12 -12.14
N TYR A 75 6.88 -0.31 -11.02
CA TYR A 75 6.11 0.76 -10.41
C TYR A 75 6.98 1.97 -10.07
N LYS A 76 8.16 1.76 -9.47
CA LYS A 76 9.06 2.85 -9.11
C LYS A 76 9.51 3.62 -10.36
N GLU A 77 9.90 2.91 -11.41
CA GLU A 77 10.34 3.51 -12.67
C GLU A 77 9.22 4.35 -13.30
N HIS A 78 7.99 3.82 -13.35
CA HIS A 78 6.83 4.54 -13.86
C HIS A 78 6.50 5.77 -13.01
N LYS A 79 6.58 5.67 -11.67
CA LYS A 79 6.39 6.81 -10.77
C LYS A 79 7.41 7.92 -11.06
N GLU A 80 8.69 7.58 -11.21
CA GLU A 80 9.75 8.56 -11.53
C GLU A 80 9.53 9.23 -12.90
N LYS A 81 9.04 8.48 -13.91
CA LYS A 81 8.67 9.05 -15.21
C LYS A 81 7.49 10.03 -15.10
N ILE A 82 6.45 9.68 -14.34
CA ILE A 82 5.28 10.53 -14.12
C ILE A 82 5.68 11.82 -13.41
N GLU A 83 6.52 11.77 -12.38
CA GLU A 83 6.98 12.99 -11.68
C GLU A 83 7.77 13.92 -12.60
N LYS A 84 8.67 13.38 -13.45
CA LYS A 84 9.36 14.18 -14.47
C LYS A 84 8.41 14.82 -15.47
N ILE A 85 7.33 14.12 -15.83
CA ILE A 85 6.29 14.67 -16.71
C ILE A 85 5.52 15.79 -16.00
N LYS A 86 5.16 15.61 -14.73
CA LYS A 86 4.49 16.64 -13.93
C LYS A 86 5.34 17.91 -13.79
N GLU A 87 6.65 17.77 -13.54
CA GLU A 87 7.59 18.91 -13.49
C GLU A 87 7.55 19.69 -14.83
N LYS A 88 7.67 18.99 -15.96
CA LYS A 88 7.60 19.61 -17.30
C LYS A 88 6.25 20.26 -17.58
N ILE A 89 5.15 19.68 -17.09
CA ILE A 89 3.81 20.26 -17.23
C ILE A 89 3.68 21.50 -16.35
N SER A 90 4.22 21.49 -15.13
CA SER A 90 4.22 22.64 -14.21
C SER A 90 4.89 23.85 -14.83
N ASP A 91 6.03 23.66 -15.51
CA ASP A 91 6.75 24.73 -16.22
C ASP A 91 5.90 25.37 -17.34
N VAL A 92 4.97 24.61 -17.94
CA VAL A 92 4.06 25.09 -18.98
C VAL A 92 2.82 25.75 -18.39
N ILE A 93 2.28 25.21 -17.28
CA ILE A 93 1.10 25.74 -16.60
C ILE A 93 1.40 27.06 -15.86
N GLU A 94 2.64 27.32 -15.41
CA GLU A 94 3.05 28.61 -14.84
C GLU A 94 2.87 29.81 -15.81
N LEU A 95 2.69 29.58 -17.11
CA LEU A 95 2.33 30.63 -18.07
C LEU A 95 0.84 31.00 -18.07
N GLU A 96 -0.04 30.13 -17.57
CA GLU A 96 -1.50 30.34 -17.55
C GLU A 96 -2.03 30.84 -16.17
N ASP A 97 -1.22 30.80 -15.11
CA ASP A 97 -1.68 30.94 -13.71
C ASP A 97 -1.76 32.38 -13.13
N LYS A 98 -1.62 33.44 -13.94
CA LYS A 98 -1.96 34.81 -13.46
C LYS A 98 -3.47 35.07 -13.28
N GLN A 99 -4.35 34.10 -13.56
CA GLN A 99 -5.80 34.29 -13.46
C GLN A 99 -6.61 33.25 -12.65
N LYS A 100 -6.01 32.23 -12.02
CA LYS A 100 -6.79 31.29 -11.17
C LYS A 100 -6.24 31.14 -9.76
N VAL A 101 -6.53 32.15 -8.95
CA VAL A 101 -6.50 32.09 -7.49
C VAL A 101 -7.62 31.14 -6.99
N SER A 102 -7.24 30.22 -6.09
CA SER A 102 -8.09 29.53 -5.10
C SER A 102 -9.35 28.77 -5.59
N ILE A 103 -9.16 27.59 -6.18
CA ILE A 103 -10.12 26.49 -5.98
C ILE A 103 -9.29 25.28 -5.57
N GLU A 104 -9.30 24.95 -4.27
CA GLU A 104 -8.81 23.66 -3.79
C GLU A 104 -9.68 22.57 -4.42
N PHE A 105 -9.21 21.95 -5.49
CA PHE A 105 -9.69 20.62 -5.88
C PHE A 105 -9.13 19.63 -4.85
N LYS A 106 -9.80 19.49 -3.70
CA LYS A 106 -9.58 18.33 -2.83
C LYS A 106 -10.04 17.12 -3.62
N THR A 107 -9.10 16.37 -4.17
CA THR A 107 -9.35 14.98 -4.54
C THR A 107 -9.74 14.27 -3.23
N ASP A 108 -10.98 13.83 -3.10
CA ASP A 108 -11.43 13.11 -1.90
C ASP A 108 -10.45 11.98 -1.57
N SER A 109 -10.07 11.84 -0.29
CA SER A 109 -9.23 10.69 0.12
C SER A 109 -9.96 9.40 -0.27
N PRO A 110 -9.26 8.32 -0.68
CA PRO A 110 -9.90 7.02 -0.93
C PRO A 110 -10.82 6.58 0.22
N ILE A 111 -10.49 6.99 1.43
CA ILE A 111 -11.27 6.72 2.62
C ILE A 111 -12.58 7.54 2.65
N ASP A 112 -12.56 8.81 2.26
CA ASP A 112 -13.76 9.66 2.22
C ASP A 112 -14.72 9.17 1.12
N ILE A 113 -14.17 8.73 -0.02
CA ILE A 113 -14.93 8.08 -1.10
C ILE A 113 -15.63 6.83 -0.56
N LEU A 114 -14.90 5.95 0.12
CA LEU A 114 -15.44 4.70 0.65
C LEU A 114 -16.48 4.92 1.74
N GLU A 115 -16.28 5.92 2.62
CA GLU A 115 -17.27 6.32 3.63
C GLU A 115 -18.61 6.72 2.98
N ASN A 116 -18.56 7.55 1.94
CA ASN A 116 -19.75 7.96 1.19
C ASN A 116 -20.45 6.76 0.52
N VAL A 117 -19.68 5.86 -0.09
CA VAL A 117 -20.22 4.65 -0.73
C VAL A 117 -20.87 3.74 0.30
N PHE A 118 -20.23 3.46 1.43
CA PHE A 118 -20.77 2.57 2.46
C PHE A 118 -22.03 3.13 3.10
N ASN A 119 -22.08 4.44 3.38
CA ASN A 119 -23.29 5.11 3.84
C ASN A 119 -24.44 4.99 2.83
N THR A 120 -24.16 5.21 1.55
CA THR A 120 -25.16 5.14 0.46
C THR A 120 -25.72 3.72 0.31
N LEU A 121 -24.85 2.72 0.38
CA LEU A 121 -25.22 1.31 0.27
C LEU A 121 -25.74 0.72 1.60
N LYS A 122 -25.82 1.52 2.67
CA LYS A 122 -26.20 1.10 4.02
C LYS A 122 -25.36 -0.07 4.56
N ILE A 123 -24.09 -0.12 4.18
CA ILE A 123 -23.13 -1.11 4.66
C ILE A 123 -22.62 -0.64 6.04
N PRO A 124 -22.70 -1.45 7.11
CA PRO A 124 -22.15 -1.08 8.41
C PRO A 124 -20.62 -1.00 8.38
N PHE A 125 -20.05 0.09 8.89
CA PHE A 125 -18.60 0.26 9.04
C PHE A 125 -18.29 1.08 10.29
N ILE A 126 -17.05 0.98 10.76
CA ILE A 126 -16.50 1.79 11.85
C ILE A 126 -15.48 2.76 11.26
N ARG A 127 -15.68 4.06 11.51
CA ARG A 127 -14.78 5.13 11.06
C ARG A 127 -13.86 5.56 12.20
N GLU A 128 -12.56 5.51 11.96
CA GLU A 128 -11.53 6.09 12.82
C GLU A 128 -10.63 7.03 12.00
N LYS A 129 -9.86 7.91 12.64
CA LYS A 129 -9.00 8.87 11.93
C LYS A 129 -8.01 8.14 10.99
N GLY A 130 -8.22 8.26 9.68
CA GLY A 130 -7.39 7.62 8.65
C GLY A 130 -7.58 6.11 8.47
N LYS A 131 -8.62 5.52 9.08
CA LYS A 131 -8.99 4.11 8.97
C LYS A 131 -10.49 3.94 8.79
N ILE A 132 -10.91 2.96 7.99
CA ILE A 132 -12.25 2.39 8.01
C ILE A 132 -12.13 0.90 8.32
N GLU A 133 -12.97 0.38 9.22
CA GLU A 133 -13.13 -1.05 9.42
C GLU A 133 -14.53 -1.45 8.93
N VAL A 134 -14.56 -2.38 7.98
CA VAL A 134 -15.80 -2.87 7.37
C VAL A 134 -15.71 -4.38 7.29
N ASN A 135 -16.70 -5.07 7.86
CA ASN A 135 -16.66 -6.53 8.06
C ASN A 135 -15.36 -6.99 8.73
N ASP A 136 -14.59 -7.86 8.08
CA ASP A 136 -13.30 -8.41 8.53
C ASP A 136 -12.08 -7.69 7.92
N ILE A 137 -12.27 -6.50 7.33
CA ILE A 137 -11.24 -5.77 6.58
C ILE A 137 -10.97 -4.39 7.18
N GLU A 138 -9.69 -4.09 7.33
CA GLU A 138 -9.20 -2.78 7.76
C GLU A 138 -8.65 -2.01 6.55
N ILE A 139 -9.19 -0.82 6.30
CA ILE A 139 -8.83 0.04 5.19
C ILE A 139 -8.10 1.26 5.72
N TYR A 140 -6.94 1.59 5.16
CA TYR A 140 -6.06 2.66 5.63
C TYR A 140 -5.70 3.63 4.51
N ASP A 141 -5.56 4.90 4.85
CA ASP A 141 -4.82 5.88 4.03
C ASP A 141 -3.44 6.11 4.67
N GLU A 142 -2.38 5.67 4.01
CA GLU A 142 -1.01 5.71 4.56
C GLU A 142 -0.48 7.15 4.78
N ASN A 143 -1.12 8.15 4.16
CA ASN A 143 -0.81 9.57 4.37
C ASN A 143 -1.39 10.09 5.69
N ILE A 144 -2.53 9.54 6.12
CA ILE A 144 -3.26 9.98 7.30
C ILE A 144 -2.91 9.11 8.52
N SER A 145 -2.86 7.79 8.33
CA SER A 145 -2.59 6.82 9.40
C SER A 145 -1.75 5.68 8.87
N ARG A 146 -0.63 5.39 9.55
CA ARG A 146 0.17 4.21 9.25
C ARG A 146 -0.39 3.03 10.02
N PRO A 147 -0.98 2.02 9.36
CA PRO A 147 -1.50 0.85 10.05
C PRO A 147 -0.43 0.18 10.91
N LYS A 148 -0.87 -0.42 12.02
CA LYS A 148 -0.16 -1.58 12.55
C LYS A 148 -0.36 -2.71 11.53
N LEU A 149 0.51 -2.73 10.52
CA LEU A 149 0.56 -3.63 9.36
C LEU A 149 0.45 -5.14 9.69
N PHE A 150 0.36 -5.55 10.95
CA PHE A 150 0.61 -6.93 11.44
C PHE A 150 -0.48 -7.44 12.40
N ALA A 151 -1.70 -6.90 12.35
CA ALA A 151 -2.82 -7.36 13.19
C ALA A 151 -3.48 -8.69 12.73
N GLY A 152 -2.92 -9.37 11.73
CA GLY A 152 -3.46 -10.64 11.18
C GLY A 152 -4.77 -10.50 10.38
N LYS A 153 -5.40 -9.32 10.40
CA LYS A 153 -6.61 -9.00 9.64
C LYS A 153 -6.31 -8.74 8.16
N LYS A 154 -7.32 -8.93 7.32
CA LYS A 154 -7.28 -8.48 5.92
C LYS A 154 -7.20 -6.96 5.92
N SER A 155 -6.36 -6.39 5.07
CA SER A 155 -6.23 -4.94 4.97
C SER A 155 -6.03 -4.42 3.56
N LEU A 156 -6.62 -3.25 3.28
CA LEU A 156 -6.30 -2.42 2.13
C LEU A 156 -5.57 -1.17 2.62
N ILE A 157 -4.44 -0.86 2.01
CA ILE A 157 -3.59 0.27 2.38
C ILE A 157 -3.43 1.16 1.16
N PHE A 158 -4.18 2.26 1.14
CA PHE A 158 -4.09 3.27 0.10
C PHE A 158 -2.88 4.15 0.32
N GLY A 159 -1.95 4.05 -0.62
CA GLY A 159 -0.85 4.99 -0.78
C GLY A 159 -1.22 6.19 -1.64
N GLU A 160 -0.21 6.94 -2.07
CA GLU A 160 -0.40 8.11 -2.93
C GLU A 160 -0.99 7.76 -4.31
N ASN A 161 -0.57 6.64 -4.93
CA ASN A 161 -1.02 6.23 -6.27
C ASN A 161 -1.43 4.74 -6.37
N LEU A 162 -1.14 3.96 -5.33
CA LEU A 162 -1.40 2.53 -5.29
C LEU A 162 -2.24 2.17 -4.07
N CYS A 163 -2.80 0.97 -4.12
CA CYS A 163 -3.31 0.29 -2.96
C CYS A 163 -2.56 -1.04 -2.78
N ILE A 164 -2.21 -1.36 -1.53
CA ILE A 164 -1.72 -2.68 -1.14
C ILE A 164 -2.88 -3.41 -0.49
N TYR A 165 -3.37 -4.47 -1.13
CA TYR A 165 -4.28 -5.43 -0.52
C TYR A 165 -3.49 -6.58 0.10
N LYS A 166 -3.84 -6.94 1.32
CA LYS A 166 -3.17 -7.96 2.12
C LYS A 166 -4.21 -8.85 2.80
N THR A 167 -4.12 -10.17 2.63
CA THR A 167 -4.84 -11.20 3.43
C THR A 167 -3.81 -12.00 4.23
N PRO A 168 -4.09 -13.02 5.05
CA PRO A 168 -3.02 -13.87 5.62
C PRO A 168 -2.20 -14.65 4.59
N GLU A 169 -2.69 -14.85 3.37
CA GLU A 169 -2.12 -15.77 2.37
C GLU A 169 -1.48 -15.04 1.17
N GLU A 170 -1.96 -13.83 0.86
CA GLU A 170 -1.51 -13.05 -0.28
C GLU A 170 -1.33 -11.56 0.01
N VAL A 171 -0.40 -10.96 -0.73
CA VAL A 171 -0.27 -9.50 -0.89
C VAL A 171 -0.40 -9.20 -2.37
N LYS A 172 -1.24 -8.23 -2.72
CA LYS A 172 -1.45 -7.72 -4.06
C LYS A 172 -1.24 -6.21 -4.07
N ILE A 173 -0.51 -5.73 -5.08
CA ILE A 173 -0.39 -4.31 -5.37
C ILE A 173 -1.35 -4.00 -6.50
N MET A 174 -2.13 -2.94 -6.37
CA MET A 174 -3.14 -2.55 -7.34
C MET A 174 -3.22 -1.03 -7.45
N SER A 175 -3.88 -0.52 -8.50
CA SER A 175 -4.18 0.90 -8.62
C SER A 175 -5.09 1.37 -7.48
N LYS A 176 -5.15 2.68 -7.22
CA LYS A 176 -6.13 3.24 -6.28
C LYS A 176 -7.56 2.89 -6.66
N GLU A 177 -7.91 3.01 -7.93
CA GLU A 177 -9.24 2.71 -8.43
C GLU A 177 -9.62 1.25 -8.20
N ASP A 178 -8.71 0.33 -8.51
CA ASP A 178 -8.96 -1.10 -8.28
C ASP A 178 -8.97 -1.43 -6.79
N GLY A 179 -8.20 -0.71 -5.97
CA GLY A 179 -8.29 -0.77 -4.51
C GLY A 179 -9.67 -0.36 -4.00
N ILE A 180 -10.25 0.73 -4.52
CA ILE A 180 -11.60 1.19 -4.14
C ILE A 180 -12.64 0.15 -4.58
N LYS A 181 -12.55 -0.35 -5.81
CA LYS A 181 -13.43 -1.43 -6.30
C LYS A 181 -13.34 -2.68 -5.42
N GLN A 182 -12.11 -3.09 -5.08
CA GLN A 182 -11.86 -4.25 -4.24
C GLN A 182 -12.44 -4.06 -2.83
N ALA A 183 -12.27 -2.88 -2.23
CA ALA A 183 -12.88 -2.55 -0.94
C ALA A 183 -14.40 -2.71 -1.00
N ILE A 184 -15.07 -2.15 -2.02
CA ILE A 184 -16.52 -2.27 -2.19
C ILE A 184 -16.94 -3.74 -2.34
N ILE A 185 -16.29 -4.50 -3.22
CA ILE A 185 -16.58 -5.92 -3.48
C ILE A 185 -16.48 -6.73 -2.18
N LEU A 186 -15.42 -6.53 -1.41
CA LEU A 186 -15.21 -7.26 -0.17
C LEU A 186 -16.20 -6.85 0.93
N SER A 187 -16.62 -5.59 0.95
CA SER A 187 -17.64 -5.09 1.88
C SER A 187 -19.03 -5.68 1.62
N ILE A 188 -19.33 -6.04 0.37
CA ILE A 188 -20.61 -6.63 -0.04
C ILE A 188 -20.60 -8.17 0.14
N LYS A 189 -19.50 -8.85 -0.22
CA LYS A 189 -19.42 -10.32 -0.32
C LYS A 189 -19.59 -11.13 0.99
N ASN A 190 -19.58 -10.49 2.17
CA ASN A 190 -19.91 -11.18 3.43
C ASN A 190 -21.40 -11.05 3.81
N GLY A 191 -22.22 -10.34 3.02
CA GLY A 191 -23.68 -10.28 3.15
C GLY A 191 -24.43 -11.50 2.57
N GLU A 192 -23.75 -12.37 1.80
CA GLU A 192 -24.32 -13.59 1.21
C GLU A 192 -23.88 -14.87 1.95
N LYS A 193 -23.95 -14.84 3.29
CA LYS A 193 -24.17 -16.08 4.07
C LYS A 193 -25.62 -16.12 4.54
N ILE A 194 -26.55 -16.12 3.59
CA ILE A 194 -27.92 -16.56 3.82
C ILE A 194 -28.29 -17.46 2.64
N GLU A 195 -28.67 -18.70 2.99
CA GLU A 195 -29.23 -19.75 2.14
C GLU A 195 -28.30 -20.40 1.10
N GLN A 196 -27.66 -21.49 1.52
CA GLN A 196 -27.77 -22.72 0.72
C GLN A 196 -28.33 -23.83 1.62
N LYS A 197 -29.53 -24.29 1.21
CA LYS A 197 -30.23 -25.48 1.67
C LYS A 197 -29.41 -26.75 1.48
#